data_AF-E9ERC9-F1
#
_entry.id   AF-E9ERC9-F1
#
_cell.length_a   1.000
_cell.length_b   1.000
_cell.length_c   1.000
_cell.angle_alpha   90.00
_cell.angle_beta   90.00
_cell.angle_gamma   90.00
#
_symmetry.space_group_name_H-M   'P 1'
#
loop_
_entity.id
_entity.type
_entity.pdbx_description
1 polymer ?
#
loop_
_entity_poly.entity_id
_entity_poly.type
_entity_poly.pdbx_seq_one_letter_code
_entity_poly.pdbx_strand_id
1 'polypeptide(L)'
;MNSLGDSVHHEDARRLPPARRAFTSFTTRWFLIPQGTGILAIVLNQLPYQFHGLHTISIVFWFLNMVLLAAMLAIFLLRLLASPRVVARSIATDTTEAACTASISIAFMSCIQMLSLVVIPSWGGRGWSLAVYILWWVNCALAVLACIGLPDVFVRSIRSEGGLARSFTPVVQLPLIAALTSAAGAGTLCQSAVLSAAQRVPMIVVAYLEIGLALPTVLAFDVLYLARLLQPWEEPAGSHHEFPPEQMYSHMVLCGPWGQSSFALQTLGKAVFQLKGGFGASGQGALLFSDQGADTVAFASILVGLVNWGQGTFWWAFAIVSITRSVVARSKQNHSIAFHLSLWATVFPWVSRRLC
;
A
#
# COMPACT_ATOMS: atom_id res chain seq x y z
N MET A 1 32.03 27.44 -6.73
CA MET A 1 32.97 26.39 -6.27
C MET A 1 32.26 25.13 -5.70
N ASN A 2 31.03 24.80 -6.11
CA ASN A 2 30.31 23.61 -5.63
C ASN A 2 30.23 22.44 -6.63
N SER A 3 30.83 22.56 -7.83
CA SER A 3 30.76 21.51 -8.85
C SER A 3 31.78 20.37 -8.68
N LEU A 4 32.71 20.49 -7.73
CA LEU A 4 33.76 19.49 -7.47
C LEU A 4 33.39 18.48 -6.37
N GLY A 5 32.35 18.74 -5.57
CA GLY A 5 31.88 17.82 -4.52
C GLY A 5 30.99 16.70 -5.07
N ASP A 6 30.10 17.03 -6.01
CA ASP A 6 29.18 16.05 -6.61
C ASP A 6 29.88 15.11 -7.61
N SER A 7 30.93 15.57 -8.29
CA SER A 7 31.71 14.74 -9.22
C SER A 7 32.56 13.69 -8.50
N VAL A 8 33.11 14.02 -7.33
CA VAL A 8 33.95 13.11 -6.52
C VAL A 8 33.10 11.97 -5.92
N HIS A 9 31.88 12.26 -5.44
CA HIS A 9 30.97 11.21 -4.96
C HIS A 9 30.47 10.27 -6.07
N HIS A 10 30.30 10.78 -7.30
CA HIS A 10 29.89 9.96 -8.45
C HIS A 10 31.04 9.14 -9.05
N GLU A 11 32.29 9.60 -8.99
CA GLU A 11 33.46 8.83 -9.43
C GLU A 11 33.82 7.69 -8.46
N ASP A 12 33.73 7.92 -7.15
CA ASP A 12 34.04 6.88 -6.14
C ASP A 12 33.01 5.74 -6.15
N ALA A 13 31.73 6.04 -6.42
CA ALA A 13 30.69 5.03 -6.53
C ALA A 13 30.95 4.04 -7.68
N ARG A 14 31.59 4.47 -8.79
CA ARG A 14 31.91 3.61 -9.95
C ARG A 14 33.08 2.66 -9.71
N ARG A 15 33.90 2.88 -8.67
CA ARG A 15 35.06 2.03 -8.33
C ARG A 15 34.73 0.95 -7.29
N LEU A 16 33.56 1.01 -6.67
CA LEU A 16 33.11 0.00 -5.71
C LEU A 16 32.69 -1.30 -6.43
N PRO A 17 32.98 -2.48 -5.84
CA PRO A 17 32.45 -3.75 -6.30
C PRO A 17 30.92 -3.68 -6.46
N PRO A 18 30.32 -4.38 -7.43
CA PRO A 18 28.89 -4.27 -7.74
C PRO A 18 27.99 -4.52 -6.52
N ALA A 19 28.37 -5.45 -5.63
CA ALA A 19 27.65 -5.70 -4.38
C ALA A 19 27.71 -4.50 -3.40
N ARG A 20 28.87 -3.85 -3.27
CA ARG A 20 29.04 -2.69 -2.38
C ARG A 20 28.34 -1.46 -2.94
N ARG A 21 28.32 -1.30 -4.27
CA ARG A 21 27.54 -0.26 -4.95
C ARG A 21 26.05 -0.44 -4.74
N ALA A 22 25.54 -1.65 -4.97
CA ALA A 22 24.13 -2.00 -4.75
C ALA A 22 23.71 -1.76 -3.28
N PHE A 23 24.58 -2.08 -2.32
CA PHE A 23 24.37 -1.81 -0.91
C PHE A 23 24.31 -0.31 -0.59
N THR A 24 25.21 0.50 -1.16
CA THR A 24 25.22 1.96 -0.95
C THR A 24 24.07 2.69 -1.65
N SER A 25 23.59 2.17 -2.79
CA SER A 25 22.49 2.75 -3.56
C SER A 25 21.11 2.23 -3.19
N PHE A 26 21.02 1.33 -2.20
CA PHE A 26 19.74 0.77 -1.79
C PHE A 26 18.90 1.85 -1.09
N THR A 27 17.72 2.14 -1.65
CA THR A 27 16.72 3.07 -1.07
C THR A 27 15.46 2.31 -0.69
N THR A 28 14.69 2.82 0.27
CA THR A 28 13.42 2.19 0.67
C THR A 28 12.40 2.05 -0.47
N ARG A 29 12.54 2.82 -1.56
CA ARG A 29 11.69 2.71 -2.76
C ARG A 29 11.65 1.29 -3.35
N TRP A 30 12.72 0.50 -3.19
CA TRP A 30 12.77 -0.88 -3.69
C TRP A 30 11.67 -1.78 -3.11
N PHE A 31 11.17 -1.48 -1.90
CA PHE A 31 10.06 -2.23 -1.29
C PHE A 31 8.74 -2.14 -2.07
N LEU A 32 8.61 -1.25 -3.05
CA LEU A 32 7.47 -1.21 -3.97
C LEU A 32 7.36 -2.49 -4.82
N ILE A 33 8.49 -3.16 -5.10
CA ILE A 33 8.51 -4.40 -5.90
C ILE A 33 7.84 -5.56 -5.15
N PRO A 34 8.27 -5.97 -3.93
CA PRO A 34 7.58 -7.02 -3.18
C PRO A 34 6.14 -6.61 -2.87
N GLN A 35 5.88 -5.34 -2.54
CA GLN A 35 4.51 -4.82 -2.37
C GLN A 35 3.62 -5.14 -3.58
N GLY A 36 4.02 -4.73 -4.80
CA GLY A 36 3.26 -4.98 -6.02
C GLY A 36 3.11 -6.47 -6.33
N THR A 37 4.19 -7.24 -6.13
CA THR A 37 4.22 -8.70 -6.34
C THR A 37 3.23 -9.42 -5.41
N GLY A 38 3.19 -9.03 -4.14
CA GLY A 38 2.28 -9.60 -3.15
C GLY A 38 0.81 -9.26 -3.42
N ILE A 39 0.52 -8.01 -3.78
CA ILE A 39 -0.82 -7.60 -4.18
C ILE A 39 -1.28 -8.39 -5.42
N LEU A 40 -0.42 -8.54 -6.42
CA LEU A 40 -0.72 -9.33 -7.61
C LEU A 40 -1.02 -10.79 -7.25
N ALA A 41 -0.25 -11.39 -6.34
CA ALA A 41 -0.52 -12.75 -5.86
C ALA A 41 -1.94 -12.88 -5.28
N ILE A 42 -2.37 -11.92 -4.44
CA ILE A 42 -3.72 -11.89 -3.87
C ILE A 42 -4.77 -11.75 -4.96
N VAL A 43 -4.61 -10.81 -5.88
CA VAL A 43 -5.58 -10.58 -6.96
C VAL A 43 -5.73 -11.83 -7.82
N LEU A 44 -4.63 -12.48 -8.20
CA LEU A 44 -4.67 -13.70 -8.99
C LEU A 44 -5.36 -14.86 -8.24
N ASN A 45 -5.10 -15.00 -6.93
CA ASN A 45 -5.79 -15.99 -6.10
C ASN A 45 -7.29 -15.70 -6.01
N GLN A 46 -7.62 -14.42 -5.93
CA GLN A 46 -8.95 -13.94 -5.71
C GLN A 46 -9.67 -13.52 -7.01
N LEU A 47 -9.26 -13.95 -8.20
CA LEU A 47 -10.09 -13.71 -9.38
C LEU A 47 -11.27 -14.70 -9.40
N PRO A 48 -12.49 -14.29 -9.80
CA PRO A 48 -13.62 -15.21 -9.96
C PRO A 48 -13.44 -16.10 -11.21
N TYR A 49 -12.81 -15.56 -12.26
CA TYR A 49 -12.46 -16.30 -13.46
C TYR A 49 -11.14 -17.04 -13.26
N GLN A 50 -11.21 -18.29 -12.81
CA GLN A 50 -10.05 -19.16 -12.63
C GLN A 50 -9.92 -20.12 -13.81
N PHE A 51 -8.79 -20.09 -14.52
CA PHE A 51 -8.39 -21.19 -15.40
C PHE A 51 -7.40 -22.09 -14.66
N HIS A 52 -7.21 -23.32 -15.14
CA HIS A 52 -6.46 -24.38 -14.45
C HIS A 52 -5.03 -23.99 -13.98
N GLY A 53 -4.41 -22.94 -14.53
CA GLY A 53 -3.08 -22.47 -14.13
C GLY A 53 -3.05 -21.21 -13.23
N LEU A 54 -4.16 -20.47 -13.09
CA LEU A 54 -4.15 -19.16 -12.45
C LEU A 54 -3.81 -19.23 -10.95
N HIS A 55 -4.34 -20.24 -10.26
CA HIS A 55 -4.01 -20.53 -8.87
C HIS A 55 -2.52 -20.85 -8.67
N THR A 56 -1.93 -21.65 -9.56
CA THR A 56 -0.49 -21.96 -9.53
C THR A 56 0.36 -20.71 -9.76
N ILE A 57 -0.02 -19.85 -10.71
CA ILE A 57 0.66 -18.58 -10.96
C ILE A 57 0.59 -17.70 -9.70
N SER A 58 -0.58 -17.58 -9.08
CA SER A 58 -0.73 -16.84 -7.81
C SER A 58 0.23 -17.33 -6.72
N ILE A 59 0.37 -18.65 -6.54
CA ILE A 59 1.30 -19.24 -5.57
C ILE A 59 2.76 -18.91 -5.92
N VAL A 60 3.15 -18.98 -7.20
CA VAL A 60 4.50 -18.60 -7.64
C VAL A 60 4.80 -17.14 -7.32
N PHE A 61 3.85 -16.22 -7.58
CA PHE A 61 3.97 -14.82 -7.21
C PHE A 61 4.06 -14.61 -5.69
N TRP A 62 3.34 -15.41 -4.90
CA TRP A 62 3.44 -15.36 -3.45
C TRP A 62 4.82 -15.78 -2.94
N PHE A 63 5.39 -16.89 -3.44
CA PHE A 63 6.76 -17.28 -3.10
C PHE A 63 7.79 -16.24 -3.54
N LEU A 64 7.62 -15.69 -4.75
CA LEU A 64 8.47 -14.59 -5.24
C LEU A 64 8.39 -13.37 -4.32
N ASN A 65 7.19 -12.98 -3.87
CA ASN A 65 7.02 -11.90 -2.90
C ASN A 65 7.77 -12.19 -1.59
N MET A 66 7.64 -13.40 -1.03
CA MET A 66 8.36 -13.76 0.19
C MET A 66 9.88 -13.67 0.03
N VAL A 67 10.43 -14.18 -1.07
CA VAL A 67 11.87 -14.13 -1.35
C VAL A 67 12.34 -12.69 -1.54
N LEU A 68 11.62 -11.89 -2.32
CA LEU A 68 11.95 -10.48 -2.55
C LEU A 68 11.87 -9.66 -1.26
N LEU A 69 10.81 -9.84 -0.48
CA LEU A 69 10.64 -9.16 0.80
C LEU A 69 11.77 -9.53 1.77
N ALA A 70 12.09 -10.82 1.91
CA ALA A 70 13.17 -11.27 2.78
C ALA A 70 14.54 -10.73 2.34
N ALA A 71 14.85 -10.77 1.04
CA ALA A 71 16.10 -10.25 0.51
C ALA A 71 16.24 -8.74 0.73
N MET A 72 15.19 -7.97 0.43
CA MET A 72 15.20 -6.51 0.61
C MET A 72 15.23 -6.12 2.09
N LEU A 73 14.52 -6.85 2.95
CA LEU A 73 14.55 -6.63 4.40
C LEU A 73 15.93 -6.94 4.96
N ALA A 74 16.59 -8.02 4.51
CA ALA A 74 17.96 -8.35 4.91
C ALA A 74 18.94 -7.24 4.52
N ILE A 75 18.87 -6.73 3.28
CA ILE A 75 19.71 -5.61 2.83
C ILE A 75 19.45 -4.35 3.65
N PHE A 76 18.17 -4.03 3.91
CA PHE A 76 17.78 -2.87 4.70
C PHE A 76 18.28 -2.96 6.15
N LEU A 77 18.13 -4.13 6.79
CA LEU A 77 18.62 -4.37 8.15
C LEU A 77 20.14 -4.29 8.22
N LEU A 78 20.86 -4.86 7.25
CA LEU A 78 22.31 -4.74 7.17
C LEU A 78 22.74 -3.27 7.02
N ARG A 79 22.03 -2.48 6.20
CA ARG A 79 22.27 -1.04 6.05
C ARG A 79 21.99 -0.27 7.34
N LEU A 80 20.92 -0.63 8.05
CA LEU A 80 20.55 -0.04 9.34
C LEU A 80 21.58 -0.35 10.43
N LEU A 81 22.11 -1.56 10.47
CA LEU A 81 23.15 -1.97 11.42
C LEU A 81 24.51 -1.34 11.11
N ALA A 82 24.87 -1.21 9.83
CA ALA A 82 26.15 -0.62 9.43
C ALA A 82 26.18 0.91 9.63
N SER A 83 25.09 1.60 9.29
CA SER A 83 25.05 3.08 9.28
C SER A 83 23.68 3.62 9.74
N PRO A 84 23.28 3.43 11.01
CA PRO A 84 21.95 3.79 11.49
C PRO A 84 21.64 5.28 11.34
N ARG A 85 22.63 6.15 11.60
CA ARG A 85 22.49 7.61 11.48
C ARG A 85 22.26 8.06 10.04
N VAL A 86 22.88 7.40 9.07
CA VAL A 86 22.75 7.76 7.65
C VAL A 86 21.37 7.35 7.15
N VAL A 87 20.91 6.14 7.48
CA VAL A 87 19.57 5.66 7.11
C VAL A 87 18.47 6.50 7.75
N ALA A 88 18.58 6.79 9.05
CA ALA A 88 17.62 7.64 9.75
C ALA A 88 17.57 9.06 9.16
N ARG A 89 18.73 9.64 8.81
CA ARG A 89 18.78 10.94 8.14
C ARG A 89 18.13 10.88 6.76
N SER A 90 18.44 9.87 5.95
CA SER A 90 17.87 9.67 4.61
C SER A 90 16.34 9.66 4.66
N ILE A 91 15.78 8.85 5.56
CA ILE A 91 14.33 8.75 5.80
C ILE A 91 13.77 10.09 6.34
N ALA A 92 14.49 10.81 7.20
CA ALA A 92 13.99 12.07 7.75
C ALA A 92 14.00 13.23 6.74
N THR A 93 14.85 13.17 5.72
CA THR A 93 15.03 14.26 4.75
C THR A 93 14.32 14.03 3.42
N ASP A 94 14.09 12.77 3.02
CA ASP A 94 13.43 12.43 1.76
C ASP A 94 12.00 11.91 2.01
N THR A 95 11.01 12.69 1.59
CA THR A 95 9.58 12.38 1.80
C THR A 95 9.19 11.07 1.12
N THR A 96 9.74 10.79 -0.06
CA THR A 96 9.44 9.59 -0.84
C THR A 96 10.08 8.36 -0.19
N GLU A 97 11.34 8.47 0.26
CA GLU A 97 12.01 7.37 0.97
C GLU A 97 11.30 7.05 2.29
N ALA A 98 10.84 8.08 3.02
CA ALA A 98 10.03 7.92 4.21
C ALA A 98 8.72 7.19 3.94
N ALA A 99 7.95 7.64 2.94
CA ALA A 99 6.67 7.04 2.58
C ALA A 99 6.83 5.57 2.15
N CYS A 100 7.88 5.23 1.40
CA CYS A 100 8.15 3.86 0.99
C CYS A 100 8.51 2.92 2.14
N THR A 101 8.82 3.40 3.35
CA THR A 101 9.00 2.51 4.51
C THR A 101 7.71 1.76 4.86
N ALA A 102 6.55 2.38 4.60
CA ALA A 102 5.25 1.75 4.78
C ALA A 102 5.02 0.57 3.83
N SER A 103 5.71 0.51 2.68
CA SER A 103 5.65 -0.62 1.74
C SER A 103 6.10 -1.93 2.37
N ILE A 104 6.94 -1.89 3.41
CA ILE A 104 7.33 -3.07 4.18
C ILE A 104 6.09 -3.71 4.83
N SER A 105 5.25 -2.90 5.48
CA SER A 105 4.00 -3.36 6.09
C SER A 105 3.02 -3.87 5.04
N ILE A 106 2.85 -3.15 3.94
CA ILE A 106 1.92 -3.56 2.87
C ILE A 106 2.34 -4.93 2.30
N ALA A 107 3.62 -5.09 1.95
CA ALA A 107 4.15 -6.35 1.40
C ALA A 107 4.05 -7.51 2.41
N PHE A 108 4.33 -7.24 3.68
CA PHE A 108 4.22 -8.22 4.75
C PHE A 108 2.77 -8.67 4.97
N MET A 109 1.82 -7.74 5.01
CA MET A 109 0.40 -8.06 5.08
C MET A 109 -0.06 -8.88 3.88
N SER A 110 0.47 -8.60 2.67
CA SER A 110 0.14 -9.42 1.51
C SER A 110 0.62 -10.87 1.64
N CYS A 111 1.80 -11.10 2.22
CA CYS A 111 2.28 -12.45 2.56
C CYS A 111 1.36 -13.16 3.55
N ILE A 112 0.92 -12.45 4.60
CA ILE A 112 0.03 -13.00 5.64
C ILE A 112 -1.34 -13.36 5.05
N GLN A 113 -1.91 -12.51 4.19
CA GLN A 113 -3.18 -12.81 3.51
C GLN A 113 -3.07 -14.05 2.63
N MET A 114 -2.02 -14.16 1.81
CA MET A 114 -1.80 -15.34 0.97
C MET A 114 -1.57 -16.61 1.79
N LEU A 115 -0.85 -16.51 2.91
CA LEU A 115 -0.71 -17.61 3.86
C LEU A 115 -2.09 -18.09 4.37
N SER A 116 -2.97 -17.15 4.72
CA SER A 116 -4.34 -17.44 5.15
C SER A 116 -5.21 -18.06 4.05
N LEU A 117 -5.07 -17.59 2.80
CA LEU A 117 -5.88 -18.03 1.66
C LEU A 117 -5.44 -19.37 1.07
N VAL A 118 -4.14 -19.70 1.11
CA VAL A 118 -3.59 -20.90 0.48
C VAL A 118 -3.34 -22.00 1.49
N VAL A 119 -2.66 -21.70 2.61
CA VAL A 119 -2.17 -22.74 3.52
C VAL A 119 -3.27 -23.21 4.46
N ILE A 120 -4.11 -22.31 4.98
CA ILE A 120 -5.16 -22.71 5.94
C ILE A 120 -6.18 -23.66 5.29
N PRO A 121 -6.72 -23.40 4.08
CA PRO A 121 -7.68 -24.32 3.46
C PRO A 121 -7.08 -25.67 3.07
N SER A 122 -5.80 -25.71 2.67
CA SER A 122 -5.16 -26.95 2.19
C SER A 122 -4.51 -27.78 3.31
N TRP A 123 -3.83 -27.13 4.25
CA TRP A 123 -3.08 -27.80 5.33
C TRP A 123 -3.81 -27.76 6.68
N GLY A 124 -4.96 -27.07 6.75
CA GLY A 124 -6.01 -27.28 7.76
C GLY A 124 -5.54 -27.24 9.20
N GLY A 125 -4.97 -26.12 9.67
CA GLY A 125 -4.35 -26.04 11.00
C GLY A 125 -4.85 -24.90 11.89
N ARG A 126 -5.22 -25.24 13.14
CA ARG A 126 -5.36 -24.26 14.24
C ARG A 126 -4.04 -23.54 14.51
N GLY A 127 -2.91 -24.22 14.32
CA GLY A 127 -1.57 -23.64 14.43
C GLY A 127 -1.31 -22.53 13.41
N TRP A 128 -1.61 -22.78 12.13
CA TRP A 128 -1.49 -21.77 11.08
C TRP A 128 -2.47 -20.60 11.27
N SER A 129 -3.70 -20.88 11.73
CA SER A 129 -4.68 -19.84 12.09
C SER A 129 -4.17 -18.93 13.21
N LEU A 130 -3.51 -19.50 14.24
CA LEU A 130 -2.88 -18.72 15.31
C LEU A 130 -1.66 -17.93 14.80
N ALA A 131 -0.86 -18.52 13.91
CA ALA A 131 0.28 -17.84 13.32
C ALA A 131 -0.15 -16.60 12.52
N VAL A 132 -1.15 -16.70 11.63
CA VAL A 132 -1.65 -15.54 10.88
C VAL A 132 -2.28 -14.49 11.79
N TYR A 133 -2.93 -14.90 12.87
CA TYR A 133 -3.47 -13.99 13.89
C TYR A 133 -2.37 -13.16 14.56
N ILE A 134 -1.30 -13.81 15.01
CA ILE A 134 -0.16 -13.12 15.66
C ILE A 134 0.56 -12.21 14.66
N LEU A 135 0.84 -12.71 13.45
CA LEU A 135 1.51 -11.95 12.40
C LEU A 135 0.69 -10.72 11.98
N TRP A 136 -0.64 -10.84 11.95
CA TRP A 136 -1.53 -9.70 11.68
C TRP A 136 -1.40 -8.60 12.73
N TRP A 137 -1.38 -8.93 14.03
CA TRP A 137 -1.19 -7.92 15.07
C TRP A 137 0.16 -7.20 14.98
N VAL A 138 1.23 -7.94 14.64
CA VAL A 138 2.55 -7.34 14.38
C VAL A 138 2.47 -6.38 13.20
N ASN A 139 1.81 -6.77 12.11
CA ASN A 139 1.63 -5.91 10.95
C ASN A 139 0.74 -4.69 11.25
N CYS A 140 -0.35 -4.88 12.00
CA CYS A 140 -1.26 -3.82 12.40
C CYS A 140 -0.52 -2.74 13.20
N ALA A 141 0.31 -3.14 14.16
CA ALA A 141 1.16 -2.21 14.89
C ALA A 141 2.11 -1.44 13.93
N LEU A 142 2.76 -2.14 12.99
CA LEU A 142 3.64 -1.49 12.01
C LEU A 142 2.87 -0.51 11.11
N ALA A 143 1.67 -0.86 10.66
CA ALA A 143 0.82 -0.03 9.81
C ALA A 143 0.33 1.22 10.53
N VAL A 144 -0.13 1.09 11.78
CA VAL A 144 -0.58 2.21 12.61
C VAL A 144 0.60 3.13 12.95
N LEU A 145 1.75 2.58 13.32
CA LEU A 145 2.97 3.36 13.56
C LEU A 145 3.42 4.14 12.33
N ALA A 146 3.36 3.52 11.14
CA ALA A 146 3.65 4.21 9.89
C ALA A 146 2.63 5.33 9.62
N CYS A 147 1.34 5.04 9.78
CA CYS A 147 0.25 5.99 9.53
C CYS A 147 0.28 7.21 10.46
N ILE A 148 0.70 7.05 11.72
CA ILE A 148 0.79 8.14 12.70
C ILE A 148 2.15 8.84 12.66
N GLY A 149 3.24 8.07 12.54
CA GLY A 149 4.61 8.58 12.65
C GLY A 149 5.13 9.26 11.38
N LEU A 150 4.80 8.75 10.19
CA LEU A 150 5.34 9.29 8.93
C LEU A 150 4.79 10.67 8.56
N PRO A 151 3.53 11.05 8.85
CA PRO A 151 3.09 12.42 8.65
C PRO A 151 3.95 13.49 9.34
N ASP A 152 4.44 13.22 10.57
CA ASP A 152 5.35 14.13 11.27
C ASP A 152 6.73 14.24 10.56
N VAL A 153 7.19 13.14 9.97
CA VAL A 153 8.38 13.16 9.10
C VAL A 153 8.12 13.98 7.85
N PHE A 154 6.95 13.83 7.22
CA PHE A 154 6.57 14.57 6.01
C PHE A 154 6.55 16.08 6.24
N VAL A 155 6.06 16.55 7.39
CA VAL A 155 6.06 17.98 7.72
C VAL A 155 7.48 18.56 7.73
N ARG A 156 8.47 17.77 8.19
CA ARG A 156 9.87 18.18 8.24
C ARG A 156 10.54 18.08 6.87
N SER A 157 10.36 16.96 6.16
CA SER A 157 11.00 16.71 4.86
C SER A 157 10.45 17.62 3.75
N ILE A 158 9.13 17.85 3.70
CA ILE A 158 8.51 18.72 2.68
C ILE A 158 9.03 20.16 2.79
N ARG A 159 9.30 20.65 4.00
CA ARG A 159 9.91 21.98 4.19
C ARG A 159 11.32 22.05 3.61
N SER A 160 12.13 21.01 3.80
CA SER A 160 13.48 20.97 3.26
C SER A 160 13.54 20.76 1.74
N GLU A 161 12.55 20.10 1.16
CA GLU A 161 12.52 19.75 -0.27
C GLU A 161 11.90 20.83 -1.18
N GLY A 162 11.58 22.02 -0.65
CA GLY A 162 11.02 23.14 -1.43
C GLY A 162 9.49 23.25 -1.40
N GLY A 163 8.86 22.71 -0.36
CA GLY A 163 7.45 22.92 -0.06
C GLY A 163 6.49 21.99 -0.78
N LEU A 164 5.19 22.20 -0.55
CA LEU A 164 4.11 21.34 -1.04
C LEU A 164 4.08 21.23 -2.57
N ALA A 165 4.43 22.32 -3.28
CA ALA A 165 4.37 22.42 -4.74
C ALA A 165 5.32 21.45 -5.46
N ARG A 166 6.49 21.14 -4.87
CA ARG A 166 7.51 20.27 -5.50
C ARG A 166 7.48 18.84 -4.97
N SER A 167 7.16 18.65 -3.69
CA SER A 167 7.43 17.39 -2.99
C SER A 167 6.21 16.54 -2.68
N PHE A 168 5.00 17.09 -2.81
CA PHE A 168 3.77 16.36 -2.47
C PHE A 168 3.32 15.46 -3.63
N THR A 169 3.92 14.26 -3.70
CA THR A 169 3.58 13.24 -4.72
C THR A 169 2.57 12.23 -4.18
N PRO A 170 1.80 11.52 -5.02
CA PRO A 170 0.86 10.48 -4.59
C PRO A 170 1.45 9.40 -3.68
N VAL A 171 2.78 9.21 -3.71
CA VAL A 171 3.50 8.25 -2.87
C VAL A 171 3.31 8.53 -1.37
N VAL A 172 3.01 9.77 -0.95
CA VAL A 172 2.76 10.10 0.46
C VAL A 172 1.56 9.36 1.07
N GLN A 173 0.72 8.74 0.24
CA GLN A 173 -0.43 7.95 0.69
C GLN A 173 -0.07 6.53 1.12
N LEU A 174 1.16 6.05 0.90
CA LEU A 174 1.58 4.68 1.27
C LEU A 174 1.34 4.32 2.75
N PRO A 175 1.58 5.20 3.74
CA PRO A 175 1.28 4.89 5.14
C PRO A 175 -0.22 4.66 5.39
N LEU A 176 -1.08 5.41 4.68
CA LEU A 176 -2.53 5.24 4.73
C LEU A 176 -2.94 3.91 4.08
N ILE A 177 -2.31 3.57 2.94
CA ILE A 177 -2.50 2.29 2.27
C ILE A 177 -2.09 1.12 3.17
N ALA A 178 -1.04 1.26 3.98
CA ALA A 178 -0.63 0.23 4.94
C ALA A 178 -1.72 -0.07 5.96
N ALA A 179 -2.32 0.96 6.57
CA ALA A 179 -3.45 0.79 7.48
C ALA A 179 -4.67 0.16 6.79
N LEU A 180 -5.02 0.61 5.58
CA LEU A 180 -6.14 0.04 4.82
C LEU A 180 -5.89 -1.42 4.39
N THR A 181 -4.63 -1.76 4.08
CA THR A 181 -4.23 -3.13 3.73
C THR A 181 -4.27 -4.04 4.96
N SER A 182 -3.89 -3.53 6.13
CA SER A 182 -4.04 -4.21 7.42
C SER A 182 -5.52 -4.51 7.72
N ALA A 183 -6.40 -3.54 7.51
CA ALA A 183 -7.84 -3.69 7.68
C ALA A 183 -8.45 -4.73 6.73
N ALA A 184 -8.05 -4.70 5.45
CA ALA A 184 -8.40 -5.72 4.47
C ALA A 184 -7.89 -7.11 4.86
N GLY A 185 -6.68 -7.16 5.42
CA GLY A 185 -6.09 -8.33 6.02
C GLY A 185 -6.98 -8.94 7.10
N ALA A 186 -7.47 -8.12 8.03
CA ALA A 186 -8.34 -8.56 9.11
C ALA A 186 -9.62 -9.21 8.58
N GLY A 187 -10.29 -8.56 7.61
CA GLY A 187 -11.49 -9.10 6.97
C GLY A 187 -11.24 -10.42 6.25
N THR A 188 -10.11 -10.55 5.55
CA THR A 188 -9.71 -11.80 4.88
C THR A 188 -9.41 -12.93 5.88
N LEU A 189 -8.65 -12.65 6.93
CA LEU A 189 -8.28 -13.64 7.96
C LEU A 189 -9.50 -14.10 8.75
N CYS A 190 -10.43 -13.20 9.09
CA CYS A 190 -11.66 -13.58 9.80
C CYS A 190 -12.53 -14.58 9.01
N GLN A 191 -12.51 -14.51 7.68
CA GLN A 191 -13.25 -15.41 6.81
C GLN A 191 -12.52 -16.73 6.52
N SER A 192 -11.20 -16.71 6.40
CA SER A 192 -10.41 -17.88 5.96
C SER A 192 -9.77 -18.67 7.11
N ALA A 193 -9.47 -18.03 8.24
CA ALA A 193 -8.82 -18.66 9.39
C ALA A 193 -9.83 -19.20 10.42
N VAL A 194 -9.45 -20.29 11.08
CA VAL A 194 -10.23 -20.91 12.16
C VAL A 194 -9.95 -20.17 13.47
N LEU A 195 -10.61 -19.02 13.63
CA LEU A 195 -10.48 -18.11 14.78
C LEU A 195 -11.76 -18.11 15.62
N SER A 196 -11.63 -17.97 16.94
CA SER A 196 -12.79 -17.83 17.83
C SER A 196 -13.42 -16.43 17.69
N ALA A 197 -14.67 -16.28 18.12
CA ALA A 197 -15.35 -14.97 18.15
C ALA A 197 -14.57 -13.93 18.98
N ALA A 198 -13.96 -14.36 20.09
CA ALA A 198 -13.12 -13.52 20.94
C ALA A 198 -11.84 -13.02 20.24
N GLN A 199 -11.35 -13.74 19.22
CA GLN A 199 -10.21 -13.31 18.41
C GLN A 199 -10.64 -12.42 17.24
N ARG A 200 -11.74 -12.78 16.57
CA ARG A 200 -12.24 -12.06 15.38
C ARG A 200 -12.76 -10.66 15.71
N VAL A 201 -13.49 -10.48 16.81
CA VAL A 201 -14.09 -9.18 17.14
C VAL A 201 -13.07 -8.07 17.34
N PRO A 202 -12.00 -8.24 18.14
CA PRO A 202 -10.96 -7.22 18.27
C PRO A 202 -10.31 -6.87 16.92
N MET A 203 -10.05 -7.87 16.06
CA MET A 203 -9.50 -7.63 14.72
C MET A 203 -10.44 -6.78 13.87
N ILE A 204 -11.74 -7.10 13.86
CA ILE A 204 -12.75 -6.36 13.11
C ILE A 204 -12.86 -4.92 13.62
N VAL A 205 -12.95 -4.73 14.94
CA VAL A 205 -13.05 -3.39 15.56
C VAL A 205 -11.82 -2.55 15.20
N VAL A 206 -10.61 -3.10 15.38
CA VAL A 206 -9.38 -2.39 15.02
C VAL A 206 -9.30 -2.10 13.53
N ALA A 207 -9.74 -3.01 12.66
CA ALA A 207 -9.77 -2.78 11.22
C ALA A 207 -10.72 -1.63 10.81
N TYR A 208 -11.88 -1.48 11.45
CA TYR A 208 -12.74 -0.30 11.24
C TYR A 208 -12.08 0.99 11.74
N LEU A 209 -11.34 0.94 12.86
CA LEU A 209 -10.57 2.07 13.35
C LEU A 209 -9.42 2.45 12.39
N GLU A 210 -8.72 1.47 11.81
CA GLU A 210 -7.71 1.69 10.76
C GLU A 210 -8.32 2.37 9.52
N ILE A 211 -9.53 1.96 9.11
CA ILE A 211 -10.26 2.63 8.01
C ILE A 211 -10.63 4.07 8.41
N GLY A 212 -11.14 4.29 9.62
CA GLY A 212 -11.49 5.62 10.14
C GLY A 212 -10.28 6.54 10.28
N LEU A 213 -9.09 5.99 10.56
CA LEU A 213 -7.83 6.72 10.60
C LEU A 213 -7.36 7.11 9.19
N ALA A 214 -7.39 6.16 8.26
CA ALA A 214 -6.78 6.32 6.95
C ALA A 214 -7.68 7.05 5.95
N LEU A 215 -8.96 6.68 5.82
CA LEU A 215 -9.82 7.11 4.72
C LEU A 215 -10.11 8.63 4.72
N PRO A 216 -10.42 9.28 5.86
CA PRO A 216 -10.56 10.74 5.89
C PRO A 216 -9.26 11.46 5.52
N THR A 217 -8.11 10.91 5.94
CA THR A 217 -6.79 11.45 5.63
C THR A 217 -6.46 11.31 4.14
N VAL A 218 -6.85 10.18 3.52
CA VAL A 218 -6.75 9.97 2.06
C VAL A 218 -7.54 11.05 1.34
N LEU A 219 -8.79 11.31 1.76
CA LEU A 219 -9.62 12.34 1.14
C LEU A 219 -8.97 13.73 1.24
N ALA A 220 -8.40 14.08 2.40
CA ALA A 220 -7.66 15.34 2.56
C ALA A 220 -6.44 15.42 1.62
N PHE A 221 -5.68 14.32 1.48
CA PHE A 221 -4.50 14.28 0.61
C PHE A 221 -4.89 14.35 -0.87
N ASP A 222 -5.99 13.71 -1.26
CA ASP A 222 -6.56 13.79 -2.60
C ASP A 222 -6.97 15.24 -2.95
N VAL A 223 -7.61 15.95 -2.02
CA VAL A 223 -7.97 17.36 -2.21
C VAL A 223 -6.73 18.24 -2.36
N LEU A 224 -5.70 18.04 -1.52
CA LEU A 224 -4.44 18.78 -1.64
C LEU A 224 -3.72 18.48 -2.96
N TYR A 225 -3.77 17.22 -3.42
CA TYR A 225 -3.22 16.83 -4.70
C TYR A 225 -3.97 17.48 -5.86
N LEU A 226 -5.31 17.48 -5.81
CA LEU A 226 -6.13 18.11 -6.84
C LEU A 226 -5.95 19.65 -6.84
N ALA A 227 -5.82 20.27 -5.66
CA ALA A 227 -5.49 21.69 -5.54
C ALA A 227 -4.14 22.00 -6.19
N ARG A 228 -3.12 21.14 -5.99
CA ARG A 228 -1.82 21.23 -6.67
C ARG A 228 -1.96 21.12 -8.19
N LEU A 229 -2.87 20.29 -8.70
CA LEU A 229 -3.10 20.14 -10.15
C LEU A 229 -3.85 21.31 -10.78
N LEU A 230 -4.83 21.88 -10.06
CA LEU A 230 -5.76 22.87 -10.59
C LEU A 230 -5.28 24.31 -10.41
N GLN A 231 -4.49 24.56 -9.38
CA GLN A 231 -4.04 25.91 -9.10
C GLN A 231 -2.64 26.11 -9.70
N PRO A 232 -2.45 27.15 -10.53
CA PRO A 232 -1.15 27.58 -11.00
C PRO A 232 -0.41 28.27 -9.85
N TRP A 233 -0.03 27.52 -8.81
CA TRP A 233 0.78 28.04 -7.71
C TRP A 233 2.21 28.26 -8.22
N GLU A 234 2.50 29.52 -8.55
CA GLU A 234 3.84 30.06 -8.77
C GLU A 234 4.66 29.37 -9.88
N GLU A 235 4.16 29.41 -11.10
CA GLU A 235 5.04 29.29 -12.26
C GLU A 235 5.30 30.70 -12.83
N PRO A 236 6.57 31.11 -12.98
CA PRO A 236 6.91 32.21 -13.87
C PRO A 236 6.36 31.87 -15.26
N ALA A 237 5.64 32.80 -15.87
CA ALA A 237 5.06 32.62 -17.20
C ALA A 237 6.11 32.03 -18.18
N GLY A 238 5.93 30.76 -18.57
CA GLY A 238 6.78 30.09 -19.57
C GLY A 238 7.47 28.79 -19.15
N SER A 239 7.43 28.37 -17.88
CA SER A 239 7.97 27.05 -17.50
C SER A 239 6.92 25.95 -17.68
N HIS A 240 6.79 25.37 -18.87
CA HIS A 240 6.03 24.13 -19.04
C HIS A 240 6.74 22.99 -18.27
N HIS A 241 6.44 22.80 -16.99
CA HIS A 241 6.70 21.50 -16.37
C HIS A 241 5.63 20.53 -16.87
N GLU A 242 5.86 19.95 -18.05
CA GLU A 242 5.40 18.57 -18.27
C GLU A 242 5.84 17.77 -17.03
N PHE A 243 4.92 17.02 -16.41
CA PHE A 243 5.26 16.14 -15.29
C PHE A 243 6.57 15.42 -15.59
N PRO A 244 7.54 15.40 -14.67
CA PRO A 244 8.78 14.67 -14.89
C PRO A 244 8.41 13.26 -15.36
N PRO A 245 9.00 12.74 -16.46
CA PRO A 245 8.63 11.43 -17.05
C PRO A 245 8.50 10.31 -16.02
N GLU A 246 9.38 10.37 -15.03
CA GLU A 246 9.48 9.47 -13.88
C GLU A 246 8.23 9.43 -12.98
N GLN A 247 7.41 10.48 -12.97
CA GLN A 247 6.18 10.57 -12.17
C GLN A 247 4.90 10.26 -12.95
N MET A 248 4.99 9.97 -14.26
CA MET A 248 3.82 9.75 -15.13
C MET A 248 2.86 8.67 -14.60
N TYR A 249 3.40 7.59 -14.03
CA TYR A 249 2.61 6.48 -13.48
C TYR A 249 2.18 6.69 -12.03
N SER A 250 2.70 7.71 -11.34
CA SER A 250 2.42 7.93 -9.91
C SER A 250 0.95 8.26 -9.62
N HIS A 251 0.21 8.79 -10.61
CA HIS A 251 -1.25 8.99 -10.51
C HIS A 251 -2.01 7.70 -10.21
N MET A 252 -1.50 6.54 -10.63
CA MET A 252 -2.10 5.25 -10.31
C MET A 252 -2.01 4.92 -8.82
N VAL A 253 -1.14 5.56 -8.04
CA VAL A 253 -1.12 5.36 -6.58
C VAL A 253 -2.41 5.89 -5.94
N LEU A 254 -3.04 6.93 -6.49
CA LEU A 254 -4.26 7.54 -5.95
C LEU A 254 -5.47 6.59 -5.96
N CYS A 255 -5.51 5.60 -6.87
CA CYS A 255 -6.57 4.60 -6.84
C CYS A 255 -6.37 3.55 -5.72
N GLY A 256 -5.14 3.40 -5.22
CA GLY A 256 -4.75 2.37 -4.25
C GLY A 256 -5.52 2.44 -2.94
N PRO A 257 -5.56 3.58 -2.23
CA PRO A 257 -6.26 3.68 -0.96
C PRO A 257 -7.77 3.42 -1.09
N TRP A 258 -8.43 3.96 -2.13
CA TRP A 258 -9.85 3.74 -2.36
C TRP A 258 -10.18 2.29 -2.72
N GLY A 259 -9.33 1.65 -3.51
CA GLY A 259 -9.47 0.23 -3.83
C GLY A 259 -9.28 -0.68 -2.62
N GLN A 260 -8.28 -0.37 -1.78
CA GLN A 260 -8.00 -1.12 -0.54
C GLN A 260 -9.08 -0.91 0.52
N SER A 261 -9.58 0.32 0.70
CA SER A 261 -10.68 0.59 1.62
C SER A 261 -11.97 -0.10 1.18
N SER A 262 -12.26 -0.12 -0.12
CA SER A 262 -13.37 -0.87 -0.69
C SER A 262 -13.26 -2.37 -0.39
N PHE A 263 -12.09 -2.96 -0.62
CA PHE A 263 -11.85 -4.38 -0.35
C PHE A 263 -11.94 -4.69 1.16
N ALA A 264 -11.40 -3.82 2.02
CA ALA A 264 -11.49 -3.95 3.47
C ALA A 264 -12.94 -3.92 3.96
N LEU A 265 -13.71 -2.92 3.57
CA LEU A 265 -15.11 -2.78 3.99
C LEU A 265 -15.97 -3.97 3.55
N GLN A 266 -15.76 -4.49 2.35
CA GLN A 266 -16.51 -5.64 1.84
C GLN A 266 -16.13 -6.95 2.55
N THR A 267 -14.85 -7.17 2.83
CA THR A 267 -14.40 -8.36 3.55
C THR A 267 -14.77 -8.30 5.04
N LEU A 268 -14.69 -7.13 5.67
CA LEU A 268 -15.16 -6.91 7.03
C LEU A 268 -16.67 -7.07 7.15
N GLY A 269 -17.46 -6.55 6.21
CA GLY A 269 -18.91 -6.74 6.21
C GLY A 269 -19.30 -8.22 6.16
N LYS A 270 -18.62 -9.02 5.33
CA LYS A 270 -18.81 -10.49 5.29
C LYS A 270 -18.37 -11.16 6.60
N ALA A 271 -17.26 -10.73 7.19
CA ALA A 271 -16.78 -11.27 8.46
C ALA A 271 -17.74 -10.97 9.63
N VAL A 272 -18.31 -9.76 9.68
CA VAL A 272 -19.35 -9.38 10.66
C VAL A 272 -20.59 -10.24 10.47
N PHE A 273 -21.04 -10.42 9.23
CA PHE A 273 -22.20 -11.27 8.92
C PHE A 273 -22.01 -12.72 9.38
N GLN A 274 -20.79 -13.28 9.23
CA GLN A 274 -20.45 -14.62 9.70
C GLN A 274 -20.41 -14.78 11.23
N LEU A 275 -20.33 -13.68 11.98
CA LEU A 275 -20.33 -13.69 13.45
C LEU A 275 -21.74 -13.68 14.06
N LYS A 276 -22.78 -13.63 13.23
CA LYS A 276 -24.19 -13.70 13.66
C LYS A 276 -24.45 -14.93 14.52
N GLY A 277 -25.17 -14.76 15.63
CA GLY A 277 -25.42 -15.83 16.60
C GLY A 277 -24.20 -16.35 17.38
N GLY A 278 -22.99 -15.81 17.15
CA GLY A 278 -21.76 -16.22 17.84
C GLY A 278 -21.60 -15.63 19.24
N PHE A 279 -22.41 -14.64 19.59
CA PHE A 279 -22.44 -14.00 20.92
C PHE A 279 -23.69 -14.43 21.67
N GLY A 280 -23.51 -15.16 22.79
CA GLY A 280 -24.57 -15.31 23.78
C GLY A 280 -24.98 -13.93 24.33
N ALA A 281 -26.22 -13.80 24.78
CA ALA A 281 -26.93 -12.57 25.14
C ALA A 281 -26.29 -11.63 26.21
N SER A 282 -25.01 -11.78 26.55
CA SER A 282 -24.34 -11.03 27.64
C SER A 282 -22.89 -10.61 27.34
N GLY A 283 -22.45 -10.55 26.08
CA GLY A 283 -21.12 -10.05 25.73
C GLY A 283 -21.04 -8.52 25.59
N GLN A 284 -20.08 -7.87 26.26
CA GLN A 284 -19.72 -6.46 26.03
C GLN A 284 -19.35 -6.27 24.55
N GLY A 285 -20.14 -5.51 23.80
CA GLY A 285 -20.14 -5.46 22.32
C GLY A 285 -21.51 -5.74 21.68
N ALA A 286 -22.52 -6.05 22.50
CA ALA A 286 -23.88 -6.45 22.13
C ALA A 286 -24.58 -5.57 21.09
N LEU A 287 -24.26 -4.28 20.95
CA LEU A 287 -24.98 -3.41 20.01
C LEU A 287 -24.51 -3.60 18.55
N LEU A 288 -23.19 -3.65 18.31
CA LEU A 288 -22.62 -3.82 16.96
C LEU A 288 -22.68 -5.26 16.46
N PHE A 289 -22.69 -6.24 17.38
CA PHE A 289 -22.67 -7.67 17.06
C PHE A 289 -23.93 -8.42 17.52
N SER A 290 -25.02 -7.71 17.86
CA SER A 290 -26.37 -8.30 17.92
C SER A 290 -26.79 -8.78 16.54
N ASP A 291 -27.75 -9.69 16.45
CA ASP A 291 -28.21 -10.20 15.15
C ASP A 291 -28.70 -9.08 14.21
N GLN A 292 -29.40 -8.06 14.75
CA GLN A 292 -29.85 -6.89 13.97
C GLN A 292 -28.69 -5.90 13.70
N GLY A 293 -27.80 -5.69 14.67
CA GLY A 293 -26.64 -4.81 14.53
C GLY A 293 -25.64 -5.33 13.50
N ALA A 294 -25.36 -6.64 13.52
CA ALA A 294 -24.44 -7.29 12.61
C ALA A 294 -24.92 -7.22 11.16
N ASP A 295 -26.22 -7.45 10.91
CA ASP A 295 -26.81 -7.28 9.57
C ASP A 295 -26.65 -5.84 9.08
N THR A 296 -26.97 -4.86 9.95
CA THR A 296 -26.88 -3.43 9.62
C THR A 296 -25.44 -3.02 9.29
N VAL A 297 -24.47 -3.40 10.13
CA VAL A 297 -23.05 -3.08 9.93
C VAL A 297 -22.50 -3.78 8.69
N ALA A 298 -22.89 -5.04 8.46
CA ALA A 298 -22.45 -5.80 7.30
C ALA A 298 -22.89 -5.15 5.99
N PHE A 299 -24.20 -4.85 5.85
CA PHE A 299 -24.72 -4.24 4.63
C PHE A 299 -24.24 -2.80 4.44
N ALA A 300 -24.17 -2.01 5.52
CA ALA A 300 -23.61 -0.66 5.45
C ALA A 300 -22.14 -0.70 4.97
N SER A 301 -21.35 -1.64 5.48
CA SER A 301 -19.95 -1.78 5.06
C SER A 301 -19.83 -2.15 3.59
N ILE A 302 -20.65 -3.07 3.09
CA ILE A 302 -20.67 -3.42 1.67
C ILE A 302 -21.04 -2.21 0.80
N LEU A 303 -22.07 -1.44 1.20
CA LEU A 303 -22.51 -0.25 0.48
C LEU A 303 -21.41 0.83 0.45
N VAL A 304 -20.82 1.17 1.60
CA VAL A 304 -19.72 2.15 1.67
C VAL A 304 -18.51 1.64 0.88
N GLY A 305 -18.25 0.34 0.91
CA GLY A 305 -17.22 -0.29 0.09
C GLY A 305 -17.45 -0.10 -1.41
N LEU A 306 -18.70 -0.20 -1.87
CA LEU A 306 -19.08 0.07 -3.26
C LEU A 306 -18.92 1.55 -3.63
N VAL A 307 -19.28 2.48 -2.74
CA VAL A 307 -19.06 3.92 -2.97
C VAL A 307 -17.56 4.23 -3.10
N ASN A 308 -16.73 3.67 -2.22
CA ASN A 308 -15.28 3.82 -2.29
C ASN A 308 -14.70 3.24 -3.59
N TRP A 309 -15.30 2.16 -4.12
CA TRP A 309 -14.91 1.61 -5.40
C TRP A 309 -15.19 2.57 -6.57
N GLY A 310 -16.34 3.28 -6.53
CA GLY A 310 -16.65 4.34 -7.48
C GLY A 310 -15.58 5.44 -7.49
N GLN A 311 -15.13 5.88 -6.31
CA GLN A 311 -14.05 6.86 -6.18
C GLN A 311 -12.70 6.34 -6.69
N GLY A 312 -12.38 5.06 -6.41
CA GLY A 312 -11.19 4.42 -6.98
C GLY A 312 -11.22 4.35 -8.50
N THR A 313 -12.40 4.13 -9.09
CA THR A 313 -12.61 4.10 -10.55
C THR A 313 -12.41 5.47 -11.18
N PHE A 314 -12.85 6.55 -10.52
CA PHE A 314 -12.56 7.92 -10.95
C PHE A 314 -11.05 8.16 -11.07
N TRP A 315 -10.29 7.86 -10.01
CA TRP A 315 -8.83 8.05 -10.04
C TRP A 315 -8.14 7.16 -11.08
N TRP A 316 -8.64 5.94 -11.27
CA TRP A 316 -8.14 5.05 -12.31
C TRP A 316 -8.37 5.60 -13.71
N ALA A 317 -9.57 6.08 -14.03
CA ALA A 317 -9.89 6.71 -15.31
C ALA A 317 -9.05 7.99 -15.52
N PHE A 318 -8.93 8.83 -14.49
CA PHE A 318 -8.09 10.02 -14.51
C PHE A 318 -6.62 9.68 -14.81
N ALA A 319 -6.08 8.66 -14.16
CA ALA A 319 -4.72 8.20 -14.39
C ALA A 319 -4.52 7.68 -15.82
N ILE A 320 -5.47 6.91 -16.38
CA ILE A 320 -5.42 6.45 -17.77
C ILE A 320 -5.39 7.63 -18.75
N VAL A 321 -6.27 8.61 -18.58
CA VAL A 321 -6.33 9.80 -19.45
C VAL A 321 -5.01 10.58 -19.37
N SER A 322 -4.49 10.77 -18.15
CA SER A 322 -3.24 11.49 -17.91
C SER A 322 -2.02 10.79 -18.52
N ILE A 323 -1.90 9.47 -18.34
CA ILE A 323 -0.84 8.65 -18.95
C ILE A 323 -0.97 8.68 -20.48
N THR A 324 -2.17 8.49 -21.02
CA THR A 324 -2.41 8.48 -22.47
C THR A 324 -1.99 9.81 -23.10
N ARG A 325 -2.39 10.95 -22.51
CA ARG A 325 -1.98 12.28 -22.96
C ARG A 325 -0.46 12.45 -22.95
N SER A 326 0.19 11.99 -21.89
CA SER A 326 1.64 12.09 -21.72
C SER A 326 2.41 11.22 -22.73
N VAL A 327 1.92 10.00 -22.98
CA VAL A 327 2.47 9.07 -23.98
C VAL A 327 2.29 9.63 -25.40
N VAL A 328 1.11 10.15 -25.73
CA VAL A 328 0.83 10.75 -27.05
C VAL A 328 1.69 12.00 -27.28
N ALA A 329 1.83 12.88 -26.28
CA ALA A 329 2.69 14.06 -26.38
C ALA A 329 4.16 13.66 -26.61
N ARG A 330 4.67 12.68 -25.86
CA ARG A 330 6.05 12.19 -25.99
C ARG A 330 6.31 11.45 -27.30
N SER A 331 5.34 10.67 -27.76
CA SER A 331 5.40 10.00 -29.06
C SER A 331 5.48 11.02 -30.20
N LYS A 332 4.76 12.15 -30.09
CA LYS A 332 4.87 13.27 -31.05
C LYS A 332 6.22 13.99 -30.99
N GLN A 333 6.85 14.03 -29.81
CA GLN A 333 8.18 14.63 -29.58
C GLN A 333 9.34 13.65 -29.84
N ASN A 334 9.08 12.42 -30.28
CA ASN A 334 10.08 11.37 -30.51
C ASN A 334 10.99 11.05 -29.30
N HIS A 335 10.47 11.28 -28.08
CA HIS A 335 11.18 10.96 -26.84
C HIS A 335 10.92 9.52 -26.41
N SER A 336 11.96 8.83 -25.93
CA SER A 336 11.83 7.47 -25.42
C SER A 336 11.05 7.43 -24.10
N ILE A 337 10.25 6.38 -23.91
CA ILE A 337 9.55 6.09 -22.67
C ILE A 337 10.50 5.26 -21.80
N ALA A 338 11.07 5.87 -20.76
CA ALA A 338 11.89 5.15 -19.80
C ALA A 338 10.99 4.40 -18.80
N PHE A 339 11.25 3.10 -18.60
CA PHE A 339 10.57 2.31 -17.59
C PHE A 339 11.14 2.64 -16.21
N HIS A 340 10.36 3.36 -15.40
CA HIS A 340 10.70 3.71 -14.03
C HIS A 340 9.99 2.81 -13.02
N LEU A 341 10.49 2.77 -11.78
CA LEU A 341 9.89 2.06 -10.65
C LEU A 341 8.43 2.48 -10.40
N SER A 342 8.03 3.67 -10.84
CA SER A 342 6.65 4.13 -10.82
C SER A 342 5.69 3.27 -11.64
N LEU A 343 6.16 2.43 -12.58
CA LEU A 343 5.33 1.47 -13.30
C LEU A 343 4.62 0.49 -12.35
N TRP A 344 5.23 0.14 -11.22
CA TRP A 344 4.59 -0.71 -10.21
C TRP A 344 3.31 -0.10 -9.64
N ALA A 345 3.12 1.22 -9.78
CA ALA A 345 1.88 1.87 -9.42
C ALA A 345 0.68 1.40 -10.27
N THR A 346 0.91 0.83 -11.46
CA THR A 346 -0.16 0.29 -12.31
C THR A 346 -0.81 -0.98 -11.76
N VAL A 347 -0.25 -1.60 -10.71
CA VAL A 347 -0.81 -2.80 -10.07
C VAL A 347 -1.96 -2.45 -9.11
N PHE A 348 -1.96 -1.26 -8.51
CA PHE A 348 -2.96 -0.83 -7.52
C PHE A 348 -4.44 -0.85 -7.98
N PRO A 349 -4.81 -0.45 -9.22
CA PRO A 349 -6.21 -0.39 -9.64
C PRO A 349 -6.89 -1.76 -9.78
N TRP A 350 -6.12 -2.83 -9.85
CA TRP A 350 -6.64 -4.16 -10.16
C TRP A 350 -7.16 -4.92 -8.94
N VAL A 351 -6.89 -4.42 -7.73
CA VAL A 351 -7.24 -5.08 -6.46
C VAL A 351 -8.73 -5.22 -6.24
N SER A 352 -9.55 -4.37 -6.85
CA SER A 352 -10.96 -4.26 -6.50
C SER A 352 -11.94 -4.85 -7.52
N ARG A 353 -11.47 -5.59 -8.54
CA ARG A 353 -12.36 -6.13 -9.60
C ARG A 353 -13.22 -7.35 -9.19
N ARG A 354 -13.25 -7.75 -7.92
CA ARG A 354 -13.96 -8.98 -7.53
C ARG A 354 -15.48 -8.84 -7.32
N LEU A 355 -16.07 -7.65 -7.42
CA LEU A 355 -17.42 -7.41 -6.87
C LEU A 355 -18.42 -6.64 -7.78
N CYS A 356 -18.21 -6.65 -9.11
CA CYS A 356 -19.32 -6.53 -10.07
C CYS A 356 -19.43 -7.82 -10.88
#